data_AF-A0A9E5ESY8-F1
#
_entry.id   AF-A0A9E5ESY8-F1
#
_cell.length_a   1.000
_cell.length_b   1.000
_cell.length_c   1.000
_cell.angle_alpha   90.00
_cell.angle_beta   90.00
_cell.angle_gamma   90.00
#
_symmetry.space_group_name_H-M   'P 1'
#
loop_
_entity.id
_entity.type
_entity.pdbx_description
1 polymer ?
#
loop_
_entity_poly.entity_id
_entity_poly.type
_entity_poly.pdbx_seq_one_letter_code
_entity_poly.pdbx_strand_id
1 'polypeptide(L)'
;MIYGIVAGARRPDGAYVIGKDNVMPWHLPDELKLFKRKTLGKTIVMGRKTFENLPQKPLPGRKNIVLTTQKDWKYPGVEVANDIQSLIDKHATSDHDHLYVTGGSEIYKQFLPVTHQLHFTHIQHHIPGDTLFPLTHAEINEHFTPVESEHHVSAVNPDKWNGNDQVRWNHVIYERKGPFMIAKKSLLVFKTNKYVYFSSMKNRTGESDAFFMRSE
;
A
#
# COMPACT_ATOMS: atom_id res chain seq x y z
N MET A 1 3.00 6.51 12.91
CA MET A 1 3.70 5.87 11.77
C MET A 1 2.71 5.39 10.71
N ILE A 2 3.12 5.38 9.44
CA ILE A 2 2.33 4.85 8.30
C ILE A 2 3.03 3.61 7.75
N TYR A 3 2.30 2.52 7.61
CA TYR A 3 2.81 1.24 7.12
C TYR A 3 2.04 0.79 5.89
N GLY A 4 2.74 0.29 4.87
CA GLY A 4 2.11 -0.48 3.80
C GLY A 4 2.06 -1.95 4.19
N ILE A 5 0.96 -2.63 3.94
CA ILE A 5 0.90 -4.09 4.01
C ILE A 5 0.26 -4.64 2.73
N VAL A 6 0.95 -5.56 2.06
CA VAL A 6 0.57 -6.06 0.73
C VAL A 6 1.06 -7.49 0.53
N ALA A 7 0.27 -8.28 -0.19
CA ALA A 7 0.72 -9.54 -0.75
C ALA A 7 0.79 -9.43 -2.28
N GLY A 8 1.87 -9.93 -2.88
CA GLY A 8 2.10 -9.81 -4.31
C GLY A 8 2.81 -11.01 -4.91
N ALA A 9 2.32 -11.46 -6.06
CA ALA A 9 2.94 -12.51 -6.86
C ALA A 9 3.95 -11.92 -7.84
N ARG A 10 5.20 -12.39 -7.79
CA ARG A 10 6.29 -11.82 -8.59
C ARG A 10 6.17 -12.22 -10.06
N ARG A 11 6.26 -11.24 -10.96
CA ARG A 11 6.39 -11.44 -12.41
C ARG A 11 7.86 -11.55 -12.84
N PRO A 12 8.15 -12.15 -14.01
CA PRO A 12 9.51 -12.23 -14.55
C PRO A 12 10.19 -10.86 -14.75
N ASP A 13 9.41 -9.83 -15.08
CA ASP A 13 9.87 -8.44 -15.25
C ASP A 13 10.14 -7.71 -13.92
N GLY A 14 9.94 -8.39 -12.77
CA GLY A 14 10.15 -7.83 -11.45
C GLY A 14 8.97 -7.05 -10.89
N ALA A 15 7.88 -6.87 -11.63
CA ALA A 15 6.64 -6.31 -11.09
C ALA A 15 5.90 -7.32 -10.18
N TYR A 16 4.95 -6.82 -9.38
CA TYR A 16 4.12 -7.66 -8.52
C TYR A 16 2.65 -7.54 -8.87
N VAL A 17 1.99 -8.67 -9.13
CA VAL A 17 0.54 -8.76 -9.26
C VAL A 17 -0.09 -8.79 -7.88
N ILE A 18 -1.05 -7.90 -7.65
CA ILE A 18 -1.81 -7.78 -6.39
C ILE A 18 -3.32 -7.95 -6.58
N GLY A 19 -3.79 -8.05 -7.83
CA GLY A 19 -5.21 -8.15 -8.15
C GLY A 19 -5.45 -8.57 -9.59
N LYS A 20 -6.63 -9.13 -9.83
CA LYS A 20 -7.20 -9.40 -11.14
C LYS A 20 -8.70 -9.15 -11.07
N ASP A 21 -9.26 -8.39 -11.99
CA ASP A 21 -10.70 -8.09 -12.05
C ASP A 21 -11.27 -7.55 -10.71
N ASN A 22 -10.47 -6.74 -10.00
CA ASN A 22 -10.71 -6.21 -8.64
C ASN A 22 -10.77 -7.23 -7.49
N VAL A 23 -10.44 -8.51 -7.74
CA VAL A 23 -10.32 -9.53 -6.69
C VAL A 23 -8.87 -9.95 -6.50
N MET A 24 -8.58 -10.56 -5.34
CA MET A 24 -7.30 -11.21 -5.11
C MET A 24 -7.26 -12.50 -5.92
N PRO A 25 -6.27 -12.71 -6.82
CA PRO A 25 -6.27 -13.84 -7.75
C PRO A 25 -5.80 -15.16 -7.11
N TRP A 26 -5.60 -15.17 -5.80
CA TRP A 26 -5.25 -16.34 -5.02
C TRP A 26 -6.09 -16.46 -3.75
N HIS A 27 -6.13 -17.66 -3.19
CA HIS A 27 -6.65 -17.90 -1.86
C HIS A 27 -5.59 -18.61 -1.02
N LEU A 28 -5.01 -17.88 -0.06
CA LEU A 28 -3.90 -18.36 0.77
C LEU A 28 -4.22 -18.11 2.25
N PRO A 29 -4.93 -19.04 2.93
CA PRO A 29 -5.47 -18.81 4.28
C PRO A 29 -4.43 -18.41 5.34
N ASP A 30 -3.22 -18.97 5.28
CA ASP A 30 -2.18 -18.66 6.27
C ASP A 30 -1.61 -17.25 6.11
N GLU A 31 -1.58 -16.74 4.88
CA GLU A 31 -1.25 -15.34 4.60
C GLU A 31 -2.35 -14.41 5.12
N LEU A 32 -3.63 -14.75 4.89
CA LEU A 32 -4.76 -13.99 5.42
C LEU A 32 -4.76 -13.96 6.96
N LYS A 33 -4.36 -15.06 7.61
CA LYS A 33 -4.13 -15.10 9.07
C LYS A 33 -3.01 -14.15 9.48
N LEU A 34 -1.89 -14.11 8.75
CA LEU A 34 -0.80 -13.18 9.01
C LEU A 34 -1.27 -11.73 8.86
N PHE A 35 -1.95 -11.39 7.77
CA PHE A 35 -2.56 -10.07 7.55
C PHE A 35 -3.47 -9.67 8.73
N LYS A 36 -4.34 -10.59 9.17
CA LYS A 36 -5.19 -10.36 10.34
C LYS A 36 -4.36 -10.10 11.60
N ARG A 37 -3.34 -10.92 11.90
CA ARG A 37 -2.48 -10.73 13.07
C ARG A 37 -1.77 -9.37 13.07
N LYS A 38 -1.21 -8.95 11.93
CA LYS A 38 -0.49 -7.67 11.82
C LYS A 38 -1.42 -6.45 11.89
N THR A 39 -2.70 -6.59 11.53
CA THR A 39 -3.66 -5.46 11.46
C THR A 39 -4.71 -5.43 12.57
N LEU A 40 -4.91 -6.50 13.34
CA LEU A 40 -5.93 -6.55 14.39
C LEU A 40 -5.69 -5.47 15.46
N GLY A 41 -6.76 -4.77 15.86
CA GLY A 41 -6.69 -3.67 16.82
C GLY A 41 -6.03 -2.40 16.27
N LYS A 42 -5.72 -2.34 14.97
CA LYS A 42 -5.09 -1.18 14.32
C LYS A 42 -6.07 -0.41 13.43
N THR A 43 -5.65 0.78 13.05
CA THR A 43 -6.30 1.58 12.01
C THR A 43 -5.82 1.12 10.64
N ILE A 44 -6.76 0.82 9.74
CA ILE A 44 -6.48 0.43 8.36
C ILE A 44 -7.11 1.42 7.39
N VAL A 45 -6.42 1.71 6.29
CA VAL A 45 -6.96 2.50 5.18
C VAL A 45 -6.91 1.69 3.89
N MET A 46 -7.98 1.79 3.12
CA MET A 46 -8.06 1.22 1.78
C MET A 46 -8.92 2.07 0.85
N GLY A 47 -8.85 1.81 -0.45
CA GLY A 47 -9.71 2.44 -1.44
C GLY A 47 -11.08 1.77 -1.49
N ARG A 48 -12.12 2.51 -1.90
CA ARG A 48 -13.50 2.00 -2.03
C ARG A 48 -13.59 0.67 -2.78
N LYS A 49 -12.92 0.54 -3.93
CA LYS A 49 -12.95 -0.70 -4.73
C LYS A 49 -12.40 -1.90 -3.96
N THR A 50 -11.33 -1.72 -3.20
CA THR A 50 -10.77 -2.78 -2.34
C THR A 50 -11.75 -3.14 -1.24
N PHE A 51 -12.32 -2.14 -0.58
CA PHE A 51 -13.33 -2.35 0.46
C PHE A 51 -14.54 -3.14 -0.07
N GLU A 52 -15.07 -2.77 -1.22
CA GLU A 52 -16.23 -3.41 -1.87
C GLU A 52 -15.96 -4.85 -2.31
N ASN A 53 -14.71 -5.28 -2.44
CA ASN A 53 -14.35 -6.67 -2.80
C ASN A 53 -13.91 -7.52 -1.61
N LEU A 54 -13.91 -6.98 -0.40
CA LEU A 54 -13.63 -7.78 0.79
C LEU A 54 -14.67 -8.89 0.98
N PRO A 55 -14.26 -10.10 1.44
CA PRO A 55 -15.21 -11.17 1.76
C PRO A 55 -16.06 -10.85 3.00
N GLN A 56 -15.55 -10.01 3.91
CA GLN A 56 -16.22 -9.54 5.12
C GLN A 56 -16.00 -8.03 5.27
N LYS A 57 -17.09 -7.27 5.46
CA LYS A 57 -17.08 -5.79 5.55
C LYS A 57 -17.93 -5.29 6.73
N PRO A 58 -17.43 -4.34 7.54
CA PRO A 58 -16.03 -3.93 7.62
C PRO A 58 -15.17 -5.08 8.17
N LEU A 59 -13.85 -4.93 8.13
CA LEU A 59 -12.95 -5.91 8.74
C LEU A 59 -13.06 -5.82 10.28
N PRO A 60 -13.53 -6.87 10.98
CA PRO A 60 -13.86 -6.77 12.41
C PRO A 60 -12.61 -6.59 13.28
N GLY A 61 -12.79 -5.90 14.41
CA GLY A 61 -11.72 -5.61 15.37
C GLY A 61 -10.66 -4.62 14.86
N ARG A 62 -11.01 -3.81 13.84
CA ARG A 62 -10.13 -2.82 13.20
C ARG A 62 -10.89 -1.51 13.00
N LYS A 63 -10.20 -0.39 13.10
CA LYS A 63 -10.74 0.91 12.66
C LYS A 63 -10.59 0.99 11.16
N ASN A 64 -11.71 0.88 10.44
CA ASN A 64 -11.72 0.83 8.97
C ASN A 64 -11.88 2.24 8.40
N ILE A 65 -10.90 2.70 7.61
CA ILE A 65 -10.96 3.94 6.84
C ILE A 65 -11.08 3.60 5.35
N VAL A 66 -12.06 4.19 4.66
CA VAL A 66 -12.23 4.04 3.22
C VAL A 66 -12.01 5.37 2.52
N LEU A 67 -11.03 5.40 1.62
CA LEU A 67 -10.76 6.52 0.72
C LEU A 67 -11.60 6.42 -0.55
N THR A 68 -12.32 7.50 -0.85
CA THR A 68 -13.20 7.60 -2.02
C THR A 68 -13.41 9.04 -2.46
N THR A 69 -13.52 9.29 -3.76
CA THR A 69 -13.89 10.61 -4.30
C THR A 69 -15.41 10.85 -4.29
N GLN A 70 -16.21 9.82 -4.01
CA GLN A 70 -17.67 9.94 -3.90
C GLN A 70 -18.03 10.54 -2.53
N LYS A 71 -18.43 11.81 -2.52
CA LYS A 71 -18.73 12.57 -1.30
C LYS A 71 -19.89 11.99 -0.49
N ASP A 72 -20.87 11.39 -1.15
CA ASP A 72 -22.07 10.86 -0.51
C ASP A 72 -21.96 9.38 -0.12
N TRP A 73 -20.81 8.74 -0.39
CA TRP A 73 -20.61 7.34 -0.06
C TRP A 73 -20.48 7.16 1.46
N LYS A 74 -21.26 6.24 2.03
CA LYS A 74 -21.26 5.92 3.46
C LYS A 74 -21.39 4.43 3.65
N TYR A 75 -20.80 3.92 4.72
CA TYR A 75 -20.97 2.53 5.15
C TYR A 75 -20.95 2.44 6.68
N PRO A 76 -21.88 1.70 7.31
CA PRO A 76 -21.90 1.56 8.77
C PRO A 76 -20.59 0.97 9.33
N GLY A 77 -20.04 1.60 10.37
CA GLY A 77 -18.80 1.13 11.01
C GLY A 77 -17.51 1.44 10.23
N VAL A 78 -17.57 2.35 9.26
CA VAL A 78 -16.42 2.79 8.45
C VAL A 78 -16.28 4.31 8.54
N GLU A 79 -15.06 4.78 8.76
CA GLU A 79 -14.69 6.19 8.60
C GLU A 79 -14.41 6.46 7.12
N VAL A 80 -15.09 7.45 6.53
CA VAL A 80 -14.91 7.83 5.13
C VAL A 80 -13.95 9.00 5.05
N ALA A 81 -12.94 8.88 4.20
CA ALA A 81 -12.03 9.96 3.88
C ALA A 81 -12.15 10.29 2.37
N ASN A 82 -12.24 11.58 2.04
CA ASN A 82 -12.34 12.04 0.65
C ASN A 82 -11.07 12.70 0.14
N ASP A 83 -10.10 12.91 1.04
CA ASP A 83 -8.82 13.52 0.73
C ASP A 83 -7.71 12.81 1.51
N ILE A 84 -6.64 12.45 0.80
CA ILE A 84 -5.52 11.71 1.40
C ILE A 84 -4.68 12.63 2.29
N GLN A 85 -4.51 13.90 1.91
CA GLN A 85 -3.65 14.83 2.64
C GLN A 85 -4.24 15.11 4.03
N SER A 86 -5.53 15.44 4.08
CA SER A 86 -6.30 15.62 5.31
C SER A 86 -6.25 14.38 6.21
N LEU A 87 -6.30 13.18 5.62
CA LEU A 87 -6.16 11.93 6.38
C LEU A 87 -4.75 11.78 6.99
N ILE A 88 -3.71 12.08 6.21
CA ILE A 88 -2.31 12.04 6.69
C ILE A 88 -2.10 13.05 7.81
N ASP A 89 -2.60 14.28 7.65
CA ASP A 89 -2.42 15.36 8.64
C ASP A 89 -3.17 15.06 9.94
N LYS A 90 -4.40 14.54 9.82
CA LYS A 90 -5.17 14.04 10.98
C LYS A 90 -4.44 12.90 11.68
N HIS A 91 -3.85 11.97 10.92
CA HIS A 91 -3.08 10.86 11.49
C HIS A 91 -1.81 11.34 12.21
N ALA A 92 -1.12 12.33 11.64
CA ALA A 92 0.12 12.89 12.19
C ALA A 92 -0.09 13.58 13.54
N THR A 93 -1.30 14.10 13.79
CA THR A 93 -1.68 14.74 15.06
C THR A 93 -2.37 13.79 16.04
N SER A 94 -2.69 12.56 15.60
CA SER A 94 -3.29 11.55 16.47
C SER A 94 -2.23 10.82 17.27
N ASP A 95 -2.45 10.75 18.57
CA ASP A 95 -1.58 10.03 19.49
C ASP A 95 -1.72 8.51 19.29
N HIS A 96 -0.58 7.85 19.07
CA HIS A 96 -0.32 6.42 19.34
C HIS A 96 -0.85 5.34 18.36
N ASP A 97 -1.46 5.69 17.23
CA ASP A 97 -1.92 4.67 16.28
C ASP A 97 -1.02 4.49 15.04
N HIS A 98 -0.85 3.23 14.64
CA HIS A 98 -0.24 2.86 13.37
C HIS A 98 -1.33 2.79 12.30
N LEU A 99 -1.11 3.51 11.18
CA LEU A 99 -1.99 3.46 10.02
C LEU A 99 -1.47 2.44 9.02
N TYR A 100 -2.23 1.38 8.78
CA TYR A 100 -1.91 0.37 7.78
C TYR A 100 -2.64 0.65 6.46
N VAL A 101 -1.88 0.91 5.42
CA VAL A 101 -2.36 1.01 4.04
C VAL A 101 -2.50 -0.40 3.49
N THR A 102 -3.73 -0.78 3.15
CA THR A 102 -4.12 -2.15 2.76
C THR A 102 -4.57 -2.24 1.29
N GLY A 103 -4.26 -1.20 0.51
CA GLY A 103 -4.46 -1.16 -0.94
C GLY A 103 -5.73 -0.44 -1.40
N GLY A 104 -6.09 -0.49 -2.68
CA GLY A 104 -5.41 -1.16 -3.78
C GLY A 104 -4.26 -0.35 -4.39
N SER A 105 -3.87 -0.68 -5.63
CA SER A 105 -2.72 -0.11 -6.34
C SER A 105 -2.63 1.42 -6.26
N GLU A 106 -3.73 2.12 -6.58
CA GLU A 106 -3.76 3.59 -6.55
C GLU A 106 -3.56 4.17 -5.15
N ILE A 107 -4.10 3.49 -4.12
CA ILE A 107 -3.91 3.91 -2.73
C ILE A 107 -2.47 3.68 -2.30
N TYR A 108 -1.89 2.52 -2.61
CA TYR A 108 -0.46 2.30 -2.37
C TYR A 108 0.37 3.38 -3.03
N LYS A 109 0.08 3.73 -4.29
CA LYS A 109 0.84 4.74 -5.04
C LYS A 109 0.86 6.09 -4.33
N GLN A 110 -0.28 6.53 -3.79
CA GLN A 110 -0.39 7.82 -3.12
C GLN A 110 0.26 7.80 -1.71
N PHE A 111 0.25 6.67 -1.00
CA PHE A 111 0.85 6.56 0.34
C PHE A 111 2.34 6.19 0.35
N LEU A 112 2.85 5.57 -0.70
CA LEU A 112 4.25 5.12 -0.78
C LEU A 112 5.26 6.23 -0.42
N PRO A 113 5.11 7.50 -0.87
CA PRO A 113 6.00 8.59 -0.50
C PRO A 113 6.15 8.84 1.01
N VAL A 114 5.11 8.55 1.80
CA VAL A 114 5.06 8.79 3.25
C VAL A 114 5.05 7.49 4.07
N THR A 115 5.22 6.34 3.41
CA THR A 115 5.24 5.02 4.07
C THR A 115 6.56 4.80 4.77
N HIS A 116 6.53 4.50 6.07
CA HIS A 116 7.71 4.31 6.91
C HIS A 116 8.22 2.87 6.87
N GLN A 117 7.29 1.91 6.83
CA GLN A 117 7.58 0.48 6.79
C GLN A 117 6.68 -0.21 5.76
N LEU A 118 7.21 -1.16 5.02
CA LEU A 118 6.46 -1.96 4.04
C LEU A 118 6.50 -3.43 4.46
N HIS A 119 5.35 -3.98 4.81
CA HIS A 119 5.12 -5.39 5.11
C HIS A 119 4.70 -6.07 3.81
N PHE A 120 5.62 -6.81 3.18
CA PHE A 120 5.40 -7.40 1.87
C PHE A 120 5.41 -8.92 1.94
N THR A 121 4.29 -9.55 1.61
CA THR A 121 4.24 -10.99 1.35
C THR A 121 4.55 -11.28 -0.12
N HIS A 122 5.75 -11.80 -0.39
CA HIS A 122 6.20 -12.22 -1.71
C HIS A 122 5.75 -13.66 -2.01
N ILE A 123 4.77 -13.82 -2.89
CA ILE A 123 4.30 -15.12 -3.35
C ILE A 123 5.22 -15.60 -4.48
N GLN A 124 5.88 -16.74 -4.28
CA GLN A 124 6.84 -17.32 -5.23
C GLN A 124 6.13 -18.16 -6.30
N HIS A 125 5.13 -17.58 -6.95
CA HIS A 125 4.37 -18.23 -8.01
C HIS A 125 3.94 -17.22 -9.07
N HIS A 126 3.89 -17.65 -10.32
CA HIS A 126 3.38 -16.81 -11.40
C HIS A 126 1.85 -16.83 -11.39
N ILE A 127 1.25 -15.67 -11.14
CA ILE A 127 -0.22 -15.51 -11.09
C ILE A 127 -0.60 -14.41 -12.08
N PRO A 128 -1.47 -14.70 -13.08
CA PRO A 128 -2.00 -13.67 -13.97
C PRO A 128 -2.80 -12.61 -13.21
N GLY A 129 -2.62 -11.35 -13.56
CA GLY A 129 -3.46 -10.26 -13.04
C GLY A 129 -3.18 -8.92 -13.70
N ASP A 130 -4.15 -8.01 -13.53
CA ASP A 130 -4.21 -6.69 -14.17
C ASP A 130 -3.81 -5.55 -13.22
N THR A 131 -3.81 -5.82 -11.92
CA THR A 131 -3.57 -4.82 -10.89
C THR A 131 -2.21 -5.08 -10.29
N LEU A 132 -1.30 -4.12 -10.46
CA LEU A 132 0.08 -4.24 -10.03
C LEU A 132 0.36 -3.41 -8.78
N PHE A 133 1.28 -3.86 -7.94
CA PHE A 133 1.88 -3.00 -6.93
C PHE A 133 2.68 -1.88 -7.63
N PRO A 134 2.67 -0.63 -7.13
CA PRO A 134 3.28 0.49 -7.85
C PRO A 134 4.80 0.43 -7.99
N LEU A 135 5.49 -0.43 -7.21
CA LEU A 135 6.94 -0.61 -7.28
C LEU A 135 7.28 -2.01 -7.77
N THR A 136 8.29 -2.08 -8.62
CA THR A 136 9.01 -3.31 -8.94
C THR A 136 9.87 -3.76 -7.77
N HIS A 137 10.34 -5.01 -7.82
CA HIS A 137 11.29 -5.54 -6.84
C HIS A 137 12.56 -4.68 -6.71
N ALA A 138 13.07 -4.15 -7.83
CA ALA A 138 14.26 -3.30 -7.81
C ALA A 138 13.99 -1.97 -7.09
N GLU A 139 12.86 -1.33 -7.38
CA GLU A 139 12.46 -0.06 -6.76
C GLU A 139 12.12 -0.21 -5.27
N ILE A 140 11.57 -1.36 -4.85
CA ILE A 140 11.42 -1.67 -3.41
C ILE A 140 12.79 -1.66 -2.73
N ASN A 141 13.78 -2.34 -3.32
CA ASN A 141 15.14 -2.39 -2.77
C ASN A 141 15.89 -1.05 -2.89
N GLU A 142 15.48 -0.15 -3.77
CA GLU A 142 16.01 1.21 -3.85
C GLU A 142 15.54 2.07 -2.68
N HIS A 143 14.24 2.01 -2.34
CA HIS A 143 13.64 2.87 -1.33
C HIS A 143 13.60 2.29 0.08
N PHE A 144 13.70 0.98 0.22
CA PHE A 144 13.58 0.29 1.49
C PHE A 144 14.67 -0.77 1.70
N THR A 145 14.99 -1.03 2.97
CA THR A 145 15.92 -2.07 3.42
C THR A 145 15.13 -3.17 4.12
N PRO A 146 15.31 -4.46 3.78
CA PRO A 146 14.68 -5.54 4.55
C PRO A 146 15.29 -5.60 5.96
N VAL A 147 14.45 -5.66 6.98
CA VAL A 147 14.88 -5.75 8.40
C VAL A 147 14.40 -7.03 9.08
N GLU A 148 13.36 -7.67 8.55
CA GLU A 148 12.84 -8.95 9.06
C GLU A 148 12.29 -9.79 7.89
N SER A 149 12.39 -11.11 7.97
CA SER A 149 11.84 -12.03 6.98
C SER A 149 11.36 -13.32 7.65
N GLU A 150 10.12 -13.71 7.35
CA GLU A 150 9.52 -14.98 7.73
C GLU A 150 9.29 -15.83 6.46
N HIS A 151 9.71 -17.09 6.46
CA HIS A 151 9.55 -18.02 5.34
C HIS A 151 8.39 -18.97 5.60
N HIS A 152 7.55 -19.18 4.60
CA HIS A 152 6.36 -20.01 4.71
C HIS A 152 6.16 -20.92 3.49
N VAL A 153 5.56 -22.07 3.77
CA VAL A 153 5.02 -22.99 2.77
C VAL A 153 3.58 -23.28 3.17
N SER A 154 2.66 -23.08 2.24
CA SER A 154 1.25 -23.40 2.46
C SER A 154 0.83 -24.50 1.48
N ALA A 155 0.13 -25.51 2.00
CA ALA A 155 -0.59 -26.45 1.16
C ALA A 155 -1.73 -25.71 0.44
N VAL A 156 -1.91 -26.01 -0.85
CA VAL A 156 -2.91 -25.37 -1.70
C VAL A 156 -3.64 -26.41 -2.55
N ASN A 157 -4.81 -26.05 -3.08
CA ASN A 157 -5.50 -26.91 -4.03
C ASN A 157 -4.82 -26.80 -5.42
N PRO A 158 -4.29 -27.90 -5.98
CA PRO A 158 -3.67 -27.93 -7.31
C PRO A 158 -4.55 -27.38 -8.44
N ASP A 159 -5.87 -27.59 -8.38
CA ASP A 159 -6.82 -27.10 -9.39
C ASP A 159 -6.84 -25.57 -9.48
N LYS A 160 -6.48 -24.89 -8.38
CA LYS A 160 -6.44 -23.42 -8.30
C LYS A 160 -5.03 -22.85 -8.44
N TRP A 161 -4.02 -23.71 -8.50
CA TRP A 161 -2.60 -23.34 -8.45
C TRP A 161 -1.77 -24.04 -9.53
N ASN A 162 -2.34 -24.17 -10.73
CA ASN A 162 -1.64 -24.69 -11.91
C ASN A 162 -0.95 -26.05 -11.65
N GLY A 163 -1.62 -26.94 -10.91
CA GLY A 163 -1.10 -28.27 -10.57
C GLY A 163 -0.15 -28.33 -9.36
N ASN A 164 0.11 -27.21 -8.68
CA ASN A 164 0.95 -27.21 -7.47
C ASN A 164 0.11 -27.52 -6.23
N ASP A 165 0.58 -28.44 -5.39
CA ASP A 165 0.00 -28.77 -4.08
C ASP A 165 0.55 -27.90 -2.95
N GLN A 166 1.63 -27.17 -3.20
CA GLN A 166 2.26 -26.25 -2.25
C GLN A 166 2.72 -24.96 -2.91
N VAL A 167 2.65 -23.85 -2.16
CA VAL A 167 3.16 -22.54 -2.58
C VAL A 167 4.07 -21.99 -1.51
N ARG A 168 5.27 -21.55 -1.93
CA ARG A 168 6.21 -20.83 -1.08
C ARG A 168 5.92 -19.34 -1.11
N TRP A 169 6.05 -18.70 0.05
CA TRP A 169 5.95 -17.26 0.17
C TRP A 169 6.78 -16.76 1.34
N ASN A 170 7.31 -15.54 1.20
CA ASN A 170 8.10 -14.89 2.25
C ASN A 170 7.37 -13.63 2.70
N HIS A 171 7.21 -13.44 4.00
CA HIS A 171 6.78 -12.16 4.54
C HIS A 171 8.01 -11.36 4.96
N VAL A 172 8.26 -10.24 4.28
CA VAL A 172 9.42 -9.40 4.52
C VAL A 172 8.96 -8.04 5.03
N ILE A 173 9.55 -7.59 6.13
CA ILE A 173 9.35 -6.25 6.64
C ILE A 173 10.51 -5.40 6.16
N TYR A 174 10.18 -4.31 5.47
CA TYR A 174 11.15 -3.36 4.97
C TYR A 174 11.03 -2.01 5.67
N GLU A 175 12.15 -1.40 6.03
CA GLU A 175 12.23 -0.03 6.55
C GLU A 175 12.69 0.95 5.49
N ARG A 176 12.11 2.16 5.50
CA ARG A 176 12.44 3.22 4.55
C ARG A 176 13.90 3.69 4.72
N LYS A 177 14.67 3.72 3.62
CA LYS A 177 16.08 4.17 3.57
C LYS A 177 16.26 5.69 3.66
N GLY A 178 15.24 6.46 3.28
CA GLY A 178 15.34 7.91 3.13
C GLY A 178 14.14 8.48 2.37
N PRO A 179 14.22 9.70 1.79
CA PRO A 179 13.14 10.28 1.00
C PRO A 179 12.79 9.40 -0.22
N PHE A 180 11.52 9.43 -0.64
CA PHE A 180 11.03 8.63 -1.76
C PHE A 180 11.29 9.30 -3.10
N MET A 181 11.83 8.57 -4.08
CA MET A 181 12.23 9.12 -5.37
C MET A 181 11.88 8.17 -6.52
N ILE A 182 10.80 8.40 -7.27
CA ILE A 182 10.53 7.56 -8.45
C ILE A 182 11.42 8.05 -9.60
N ALA A 183 12.28 7.19 -10.13
CA ALA A 183 13.19 7.50 -11.23
C ALA A 183 12.47 7.64 -12.59
N LYS A 184 11.67 8.71 -12.77
CA LYS A 184 11.27 9.25 -14.07
C LYS A 184 11.10 10.78 -13.97
N LYS A 185 12.08 11.53 -14.49
CA LYS A 185 11.99 12.97 -14.85
C LYS A 185 11.04 13.82 -13.97
N SER A 186 11.12 13.80 -12.64
CA SER A 186 10.48 14.84 -11.83
C SER A 186 11.06 14.89 -10.42
N LEU A 187 11.56 16.08 -10.07
CA LEU A 187 11.56 16.71 -8.75
C LEU A 187 12.04 15.95 -7.51
N LEU A 188 13.19 16.39 -6.98
CA LEU A 188 13.64 16.10 -5.62
C LEU A 188 12.74 16.80 -4.59
N VAL A 189 12.33 16.06 -3.57
CA VAL A 189 11.69 16.58 -2.36
C VAL A 189 12.64 16.34 -1.18
N PHE A 190 13.02 17.41 -0.46
CA PHE A 190 13.73 17.33 0.81
C PHE A 190 12.76 17.49 1.97
N LYS A 191 13.05 16.85 3.11
CA LYS A 191 12.46 17.22 4.41
C LYS A 191 13.58 17.40 5.44
N THR A 192 13.77 18.64 5.90
CA THR A 192 14.24 18.94 7.25
C THR A 192 13.06 19.48 8.07
N ASN A 193 13.24 19.60 9.38
CA ASN A 193 12.22 19.43 10.41
C ASN A 193 11.02 20.40 10.51
N LYS A 194 10.63 21.15 9.48
CA LYS A 194 9.34 21.88 9.51
C LYS A 194 8.54 21.95 8.20
N TYR A 195 9.11 21.93 6.99
CA TYR A 195 8.35 22.25 5.76
C TYR A 195 8.69 21.40 4.53
N VAL A 196 7.77 21.32 3.55
CA VAL A 196 7.94 20.65 2.24
C VAL A 196 8.02 21.70 1.11
N TYR A 197 9.00 21.58 0.22
CA TYR A 197 9.26 22.49 -0.91
C TYR A 197 8.76 21.90 -2.23
N PHE A 198 8.24 22.72 -3.14
CA PHE A 198 8.01 22.37 -4.54
C PHE A 198 8.49 23.51 -5.46
N SER A 199 9.26 23.19 -6.51
CA SER A 199 9.41 24.09 -7.66
C SER A 199 9.13 23.30 -8.94
N SER A 200 8.26 23.77 -9.82
CA SER A 200 8.08 23.18 -11.15
C SER A 200 9.02 23.89 -12.13
N MET A 201 9.80 23.16 -12.94
CA MET A 201 10.42 23.74 -14.13
C MET A 201 9.45 23.69 -15.31
N LYS A 202 9.15 24.89 -15.80
CA LYS A 202 8.43 25.32 -17.02
C LYS A 202 8.29 24.27 -18.14
N ASN A 203 7.07 24.14 -18.66
CA ASN A 203 6.86 23.83 -20.07
C ASN A 203 6.80 25.14 -20.90
N ARG A 204 7.02 25.01 -22.21
CA ARG A 204 7.19 26.08 -23.23
C ARG A 204 6.09 27.15 -23.31
N THR A 205 5.04 27.10 -22.51
CA THR A 205 3.87 28.01 -22.58
C THR A 205 3.69 28.94 -21.38
N GLY A 206 4.59 28.93 -20.38
CA GLY A 206 4.79 30.11 -19.53
C GLY A 206 3.77 30.44 -18.43
N GLU A 207 2.81 29.57 -18.10
CA GLU A 207 1.93 29.78 -16.93
C GLU A 207 2.41 29.01 -15.69
N SER A 208 2.33 29.65 -14.52
CA SER A 208 2.77 29.12 -13.23
C SER A 208 1.71 29.33 -12.16
N ASP A 209 1.36 28.27 -11.43
CA ASP A 209 0.73 28.38 -10.11
C ASP A 209 1.69 27.80 -9.06
N ALA A 210 2.02 28.60 -8.05
CA ALA A 210 2.79 28.22 -6.88
C ALA A 210 1.86 28.24 -5.66
N PHE A 211 1.83 27.15 -4.89
CA PHE A 211 1.10 27.09 -3.62
C PHE A 211 2.06 27.03 -2.44
N PHE A 212 1.80 27.88 -1.45
CA PHE A 212 2.51 27.93 -0.17
C PHE A 212 1.62 27.33 0.92
N MET A 213 2.16 26.52 1.82
CA MET A 213 1.53 26.32 3.13
C MET A 213 2.54 26.52 4.25
N ARG A 214 2.15 27.36 5.22
CA ARG A 214 2.89 27.69 6.43
C ARG A 214 2.81 26.51 7.44
N SER A 215 3.80 26.36 8.30
CA SER A 215 3.94 25.47 9.46
C SER A 215 4.75 26.25 10.52
N GLU A 216 4.10 27.24 11.11
CA GLU A 216 4.63 28.07 12.22
C GLU A 216 6.13 28.41 12.19
#